data_AF-A0A662GYB9-F1
#
_entry.id   AF-A0A662GYB9-F1
#
_cell.length_a   1.000
_cell.length_b   1.000
_cell.length_c   1.000
_cell.angle_alpha   90.00
_cell.angle_beta   90.00
_cell.angle_gamma   90.00
#
_symmetry.space_group_name_H-M   'P 1'
#
loop_
_entity.id
_entity.type
_entity.pdbx_description
1 polymer ?
#
loop_
_entity_poly.entity_id
_entity_poly.type
_entity_poly.pdbx_seq_one_letter_code
_entity_poly.pdbx_strand_id
1 'polypeptide(L)'
;MGWDLRKRLDAVFIILIFLAHIIILIPHVEASYSANLTYYIEVKENANATIKMIFKADGSGIGFVSLPLFEKYTVNVTTGSVEWVKYEDISVFYTNATFKFSGKPVEMIISYEFPYASLISGDTAWFMSNYILASPNFNVFVEVKLYGLNSEKEIRFWPYHPVERKGNIFVFHIKNPLLDNRVIIEYKLANEVPTISHEKTIGETKVVVHVAEYYRDIADKVFYAFEKTYDDLKYVFRDLPSKLDFECYLPELNDLTALGYVKERTIDVGAEGPIYLNLALIRFKEGFVEETTIHEFVHLALGRLGVSSKREIRWFHEGMAEYLAIKLCNRSGIDVSDYVETHREAVKVLLKEYDGDLSFIIDWEYNTPLIRLYYSASYYIINKTAEKYGGLAYIRKLVSEIDRMGGLESNEDIVKAMSNAANEDLSQQFREWGFPIKEKENGVVSNGENDKILRVLHEILETLVVVAAIIVIILIAIVILLIRWFTKRLKRPPLEYASDIYQF
;
A
#
# COMPACT_ATOMS: atom_id res chain seq x y z
N MET A 1 5.41 25.49 47.17
CA MET A 1 5.14 25.02 45.79
C MET A 1 4.01 23.97 45.68
N GLY A 2 3.24 23.66 46.73
CA GLY A 2 2.15 22.67 46.67
C GLY A 2 0.73 23.23 46.46
N TRP A 3 0.55 24.55 46.57
CA TRP A 3 -0.76 25.21 46.45
C TRP A 3 -1.16 25.49 44.99
N ASP A 4 -0.18 25.64 44.10
CA ASP A 4 -0.40 25.90 42.68
C ASP A 4 -0.72 24.62 41.88
N LEU A 5 -0.15 23.48 42.28
CA LEU A 5 -0.41 22.20 41.64
C LEU A 5 -1.85 21.71 41.88
N ARG A 6 -2.41 21.96 43.07
CA ARG A 6 -3.77 21.55 43.44
C ARG A 6 -4.82 22.32 42.63
N LYS A 7 -4.63 23.63 42.47
CA LYS A 7 -5.51 24.48 41.63
C LYS A 7 -5.47 24.08 40.15
N ARG A 8 -4.31 23.68 39.64
CA ARG A 8 -4.18 23.16 38.26
C ARG A 8 -4.88 21.81 38.10
N LEU A 9 -4.76 20.91 39.07
CA LEU A 9 -5.45 19.61 39.06
C LEU A 9 -6.98 19.78 39.17
N ASP A 10 -7.44 20.68 40.04
CA ASP A 10 -8.86 20.99 40.18
C ASP A 10 -9.43 21.63 38.89
N ALA A 11 -8.67 22.51 38.23
CA ALA A 11 -9.05 23.08 36.94
C ALA A 11 -9.14 22.03 35.83
N VAL A 12 -8.18 21.10 35.76
CA VAL A 12 -8.22 19.98 34.80
C VAL A 12 -9.42 19.07 35.07
N PHE A 13 -9.72 18.78 36.34
CA PHE A 13 -10.84 17.93 36.71
C PHE A 13 -12.19 18.59 36.37
N ILE A 14 -12.32 19.90 36.57
CA ILE A 14 -13.50 20.67 36.18
C ILE A 14 -13.65 20.68 34.66
N ILE A 15 -12.57 20.88 33.90
CA ILE A 15 -12.58 20.84 32.43
C ILE A 15 -13.00 19.45 31.93
N LEU A 16 -12.53 18.37 32.56
CA LEU A 16 -12.91 17.01 32.20
C LEU A 16 -14.38 16.70 32.52
N ILE A 17 -14.91 17.18 33.64
CA ILE A 17 -16.34 17.07 33.98
C ILE A 17 -17.19 17.89 33.00
N PHE A 18 -16.71 19.07 32.61
CA PHE A 18 -17.38 19.94 31.65
C PHE A 18 -17.38 19.32 30.24
N LEU A 19 -16.26 18.72 29.81
CA LEU A 19 -16.18 17.94 28.57
C LEU A 19 -17.09 16.71 28.60
N ALA A 20 -17.13 15.98 29.73
CA ALA A 20 -18.03 14.84 29.89
C ALA A 20 -19.52 15.28 29.86
N HIS A 21 -19.85 16.43 30.46
CA HIS A 21 -21.20 17.00 30.38
C HIS A 21 -21.53 17.50 28.98
N ILE A 22 -20.58 18.10 28.25
CA ILE A 22 -20.76 18.48 26.84
C ILE A 22 -21.03 17.22 25.99
N ILE A 23 -20.32 16.12 26.22
CA ILE A 23 -20.55 14.84 25.51
C ILE A 23 -21.94 14.27 25.80
N ILE A 24 -22.46 14.44 27.03
CA ILE A 24 -23.81 14.00 27.42
C ILE A 24 -24.91 14.97 26.91
N LEU A 25 -24.57 16.25 26.74
CA LEU A 25 -25.46 17.31 26.24
C LEU A 25 -25.47 17.43 24.72
N ILE A 26 -24.56 16.77 24.00
CA ILE A 26 -24.71 16.59 22.56
C ILE A 26 -25.91 15.64 22.40
N PRO A 27 -27.07 16.11 21.90
CA PRO A 27 -28.15 15.20 21.60
C PRO A 27 -27.60 14.16 20.63
N HIS A 28 -27.71 12.88 20.99
CA HIS A 28 -27.64 11.81 20.01
C HIS A 28 -28.81 12.08 19.07
N VAL A 29 -28.55 12.80 17.97
CA VAL A 29 -29.53 12.98 16.91
C VAL A 29 -29.64 11.61 16.26
N GLU A 30 -30.51 10.77 16.81
CA GLU A 30 -31.02 9.63 16.06
C GLU A 30 -31.51 10.18 14.73
N ALA A 31 -30.95 9.67 13.64
CA ALA A 31 -31.37 10.08 12.32
C ALA A 31 -32.87 9.86 12.22
N SER A 32 -33.65 10.93 12.00
CA SER A 32 -35.12 10.85 11.91
C SER A 32 -35.64 10.13 10.66
N TYR A 33 -34.76 9.43 9.95
CA TYR A 33 -35.00 8.79 8.67
C TYR A 33 -34.46 7.36 8.68
N SER A 34 -35.13 6.47 7.96
CA SER A 34 -34.56 5.19 7.55
C SER A 34 -34.04 5.35 6.13
N ALA A 35 -32.79 4.96 5.89
CA ALA A 35 -32.16 5.04 4.58
C ALA A 35 -31.47 3.72 4.23
N ASN A 36 -31.73 3.22 3.02
CA ASN A 36 -31.07 2.05 2.45
C ASN A 36 -30.31 2.46 1.19
N LEU A 37 -29.11 1.92 1.02
CA LEU A 37 -28.32 2.06 -0.19
C LEU A 37 -27.94 0.66 -0.67
N THR A 38 -28.38 0.30 -1.87
CA THR A 38 -28.04 -0.99 -2.47
C THR A 38 -27.24 -0.78 -3.75
N TYR A 39 -26.06 -1.40 -3.81
CA TYR A 39 -25.26 -1.52 -5.02
C TYR A 39 -25.65 -2.81 -5.72
N TYR A 40 -26.20 -2.74 -6.92
CA TYR A 40 -26.38 -3.89 -7.81
C TYR A 40 -25.24 -3.89 -8.82
N ILE A 41 -24.46 -4.96 -8.84
CA ILE A 41 -23.29 -5.11 -9.70
C ILE A 41 -23.51 -6.35 -10.55
N GLU A 42 -23.70 -6.15 -11.85
CA GLU A 42 -23.86 -7.24 -12.82
C GLU A 42 -22.58 -7.36 -13.65
N VAL A 43 -21.79 -8.40 -13.36
CA VAL A 43 -20.61 -8.76 -14.15
C VAL A 43 -21.07 -9.40 -15.46
N LYS A 44 -20.49 -8.93 -16.57
CA LYS A 44 -20.75 -9.35 -17.94
C LYS A 44 -19.70 -10.38 -18.39
N GLU A 45 -19.93 -10.97 -19.56
CA GLU A 45 -19.04 -11.97 -20.16
C GLU A 45 -17.60 -11.48 -20.35
N ASN A 46 -17.43 -10.24 -20.81
CA ASN A 46 -16.13 -9.61 -21.01
C ASN A 46 -15.48 -9.08 -19.72
N ALA A 47 -15.92 -9.58 -18.56
CA ALA A 47 -15.42 -9.23 -17.24
C ALA A 47 -15.68 -7.78 -16.77
N ASN A 48 -16.29 -6.91 -17.59
CA ASN A 48 -16.81 -5.61 -17.16
C ASN A 48 -18.09 -5.76 -16.33
N ALA A 49 -18.52 -4.72 -15.63
CA ALA A 49 -19.80 -4.72 -14.93
C ALA A 49 -20.63 -3.47 -15.20
N THR A 50 -21.95 -3.60 -15.08
CA THR A 50 -22.83 -2.45 -14.88
C THR A 50 -23.09 -2.28 -13.39
N ILE A 51 -22.95 -1.07 -12.89
CA ILE A 51 -23.26 -0.71 -11.51
C ILE A 51 -24.53 0.11 -11.49
N LYS A 52 -25.47 -0.29 -10.62
CA LYS A 52 -26.67 0.46 -10.31
C LYS A 52 -26.78 0.64 -8.80
N MET A 53 -26.65 1.87 -8.34
CA MET A 53 -26.85 2.23 -6.94
C MET A 53 -28.29 2.69 -6.77
N ILE A 54 -29.01 2.13 -5.80
CA ILE A 54 -30.37 2.54 -5.47
C ILE A 54 -30.37 3.03 -4.02
N PHE A 55 -30.58 4.33 -3.86
CA PHE A 55 -30.80 4.98 -2.58
C PHE A 55 -32.31 5.11 -2.33
N LYS A 56 -32.78 4.66 -1.17
CA LYS A 56 -34.17 4.79 -0.72
C LYS A 56 -34.21 5.34 0.70
N ALA A 57 -35.03 6.35 0.95
CA ALA A 57 -35.21 6.89 2.28
C ALA A 57 -36.65 7.38 2.54
N ASP A 58 -37.02 7.42 3.81
CA ASP A 58 -38.24 8.07 4.27
C ASP A 58 -37.88 9.22 5.23
N GLY A 59 -38.20 10.45 4.83
CA GLY A 59 -37.92 11.67 5.57
C GLY A 59 -36.94 12.61 4.87
N SER A 60 -36.27 13.45 5.66
CA SER A 60 -35.30 14.42 5.17
C SER A 60 -33.98 14.27 5.90
N GLY A 61 -32.87 14.45 5.19
CA GLY A 61 -31.55 14.26 5.74
C GLY A 61 -30.42 14.69 4.81
N ILE A 62 -29.21 14.40 5.25
CA ILE A 62 -27.98 14.57 4.48
C ILE A 62 -27.26 13.24 4.49
N GLY A 63 -26.68 12.86 3.37
CA GLY A 63 -25.75 11.75 3.30
C GLY A 63 -24.74 11.93 2.17
N PHE A 64 -23.91 10.91 1.99
CA PHE A 64 -22.90 10.89 0.96
C PHE A 64 -22.69 9.49 0.41
N VAL A 65 -22.18 9.45 -0.82
CA VAL A 65 -21.77 8.23 -1.50
C VAL A 65 -20.47 8.46 -2.27
N SER A 66 -19.72 7.39 -2.56
CA SER A 66 -18.63 7.44 -3.54
C SER A 66 -19.16 7.44 -4.98
N LEU A 67 -18.57 8.28 -5.83
CA LEU A 67 -18.80 8.29 -7.28
C LEU A 67 -17.47 8.19 -8.02
N PRO A 68 -17.43 7.55 -9.21
CA PRO A 68 -16.22 7.47 -10.02
C PRO A 68 -15.85 8.84 -10.61
N LEU A 69 -14.55 9.11 -10.71
CA LEU A 69 -14.02 10.35 -11.32
C LEU A 69 -13.95 10.29 -12.85
N PHE A 70 -13.61 9.12 -13.40
CA PHE A 70 -13.35 8.95 -14.83
C PHE A 70 -14.51 8.33 -15.61
N GLU A 71 -15.42 7.63 -14.91
CA GLU A 71 -16.58 7.00 -15.54
C GLU A 71 -17.75 7.96 -15.64
N LYS A 72 -18.42 7.95 -16.80
CA LYS A 72 -19.68 8.69 -16.96
C LYS A 72 -20.79 7.96 -16.22
N TYR A 73 -21.46 8.68 -15.31
CA TYR A 73 -22.60 8.17 -14.58
C TYR A 73 -23.86 8.99 -14.85
N THR A 74 -25.02 8.34 -14.71
CA THR A 74 -26.34 8.98 -14.74
C THR A 74 -26.92 9.01 -13.34
N VAL A 75 -27.61 10.10 -13.00
CA VAL A 75 -28.37 10.23 -11.75
C VAL A 75 -29.83 10.47 -12.12
N ASN A 76 -30.73 9.66 -11.59
CA ASN A 76 -32.17 9.82 -11.76
C ASN A 76 -32.87 9.79 -10.40
N VAL A 77 -33.58 10.86 -10.05
CA VAL A 77 -34.41 10.94 -8.85
C VAL A 77 -35.83 10.60 -9.25
N THR A 78 -36.31 9.42 -8.85
CA THR A 78 -37.62 8.91 -9.25
C THR A 78 -38.73 9.40 -8.33
N THR A 79 -38.44 9.61 -7.04
CA THR A 79 -39.39 10.15 -6.05
C THR A 79 -38.67 11.04 -5.03
N GLY A 80 -39.35 12.06 -4.51
CA GLY A 80 -38.79 13.01 -3.55
C GLY A 80 -37.87 14.04 -4.20
N SER A 81 -37.00 14.68 -3.41
CA SER A 81 -35.99 15.61 -3.89
C SER A 81 -34.61 15.27 -3.37
N VAL A 82 -33.59 15.44 -4.22
CA VAL A 82 -32.17 15.31 -3.90
C VAL A 82 -31.42 16.52 -4.45
N GLU A 83 -30.55 17.10 -3.63
CA GLU A 83 -29.70 18.24 -3.98
C GLU A 83 -28.24 17.92 -3.63
N TRP A 84 -27.35 17.96 -4.61
CA TRP A 84 -25.91 17.77 -4.39
C TRP A 84 -25.28 18.99 -3.72
N VAL A 85 -24.52 18.77 -2.66
CA VAL A 85 -23.95 19.82 -1.80
C VAL A 85 -22.46 20.02 -2.03
N LYS A 86 -21.70 18.92 -2.06
CA LYS A 86 -20.24 18.96 -2.11
C LYS A 86 -19.71 17.73 -2.84
N TYR A 87 -18.64 17.94 -3.59
CA TYR A 87 -17.78 16.91 -4.14
C TYR A 87 -16.37 17.11 -3.59
N GLU A 88 -15.75 16.04 -3.10
CA GLU A 88 -14.40 16.07 -2.54
C GLU A 88 -13.67 14.78 -2.89
N ASP A 89 -12.57 14.90 -3.62
CA ASP A 89 -11.83 13.75 -4.10
C ASP A 89 -11.17 13.03 -2.93
N ILE A 90 -11.45 11.74 -2.81
CA ILE A 90 -10.96 10.88 -1.73
C ILE A 90 -9.86 9.93 -2.19
N SER A 91 -9.71 9.79 -3.51
CA SER A 91 -8.65 9.03 -4.16
C SER A 91 -8.52 9.50 -5.61
N VAL A 92 -7.49 9.02 -6.31
CA VAL A 92 -7.32 9.29 -7.75
C VAL A 92 -8.46 8.75 -8.61
N PHE A 93 -9.31 7.84 -8.12
CA PHE A 93 -10.40 7.22 -8.88
C PHE A 93 -11.81 7.60 -8.44
N TYR A 94 -11.97 8.14 -7.23
CA TYR A 94 -13.29 8.34 -6.60
C TYR A 94 -13.38 9.67 -5.88
N THR A 95 -14.58 10.24 -5.93
CA THR A 95 -14.98 11.44 -5.19
C THR A 95 -16.06 11.10 -4.18
N ASN A 96 -16.03 11.76 -3.02
CA ASN A 96 -17.13 11.78 -2.07
C ASN A 96 -18.17 12.80 -2.56
N ALA A 97 -19.35 12.30 -2.90
CA ALA A 97 -20.48 13.12 -3.33
C ALA A 97 -21.51 13.21 -2.19
N THR A 98 -21.56 14.38 -1.55
CA THR A 98 -22.50 14.69 -0.47
C THR A 98 -23.78 15.30 -1.03
N PHE A 99 -24.95 14.87 -0.54
CA PHE A 99 -26.25 15.34 -0.97
C PHE A 99 -27.24 15.50 0.19
N LYS A 100 -28.19 16.42 0.03
CA LYS A 100 -29.40 16.52 0.87
C LYS A 100 -30.53 15.78 0.18
N PHE A 101 -31.43 15.21 0.97
CA PHE A 101 -32.64 14.58 0.47
C PHE A 101 -33.85 14.95 1.32
N SER A 102 -35.03 14.95 0.71
CA SER A 102 -36.31 15.19 1.39
C SER A 102 -37.49 14.57 0.64
N GLY A 103 -38.38 13.90 1.38
CA GLY A 103 -39.57 13.25 0.84
C GLY A 103 -39.99 12.03 1.66
N LYS A 104 -41.18 11.48 1.44
CA LYS A 104 -41.64 10.25 2.09
C LYS A 104 -42.52 9.47 1.10
N PRO A 105 -41.94 8.72 0.15
CA PRO A 105 -40.54 8.29 0.06
C PRO A 105 -39.62 9.20 -0.77
N VAL A 106 -38.31 8.95 -0.70
CA VAL A 106 -37.26 9.43 -1.61
C VAL A 106 -36.61 8.23 -2.28
N GLU A 107 -36.40 8.30 -3.60
CA GLU A 107 -35.64 7.30 -4.34
C GLU A 107 -34.73 7.97 -5.38
N MET A 108 -33.46 7.60 -5.35
CA MET A 108 -32.44 8.03 -6.30
C MET A 108 -31.70 6.82 -6.86
N ILE A 109 -31.52 6.81 -8.17
CA ILE A 109 -30.82 5.75 -8.91
C ILE A 109 -29.60 6.37 -9.59
N ILE A 110 -28.42 5.80 -9.32
CA ILE A 110 -27.18 6.15 -9.99
C ILE A 110 -26.73 4.95 -10.82
N SER A 111 -26.27 5.15 -12.05
CA SER A 111 -25.82 4.04 -12.90
C SER A 111 -24.61 4.41 -13.74
N TYR A 112 -23.68 3.47 -13.88
CA TYR A 112 -22.47 3.61 -14.69
C TYR A 112 -21.89 2.25 -15.06
N GLU A 113 -21.00 2.24 -16.05
CA GLU A 113 -20.20 1.08 -16.41
C GLU A 113 -18.92 1.04 -15.58
N PHE A 114 -18.48 -0.17 -15.23
CA PHE A 114 -17.30 -0.41 -14.42
C PHE A 114 -16.40 -1.40 -15.17
N PRO A 115 -15.38 -0.88 -15.90
CA PRO A 115 -14.51 -1.72 -16.69
C PRO A 115 -13.66 -2.61 -15.77
N TYR A 116 -13.32 -3.80 -16.29
CA TYR A 116 -12.43 -4.76 -15.64
C TYR A 116 -12.89 -5.22 -14.25
N ALA A 117 -14.21 -5.21 -13.97
CA ALA A 117 -14.79 -5.54 -12.67
C ALA A 117 -14.41 -6.93 -12.14
N SER A 118 -14.26 -7.91 -13.04
CA SER A 118 -13.55 -9.18 -12.80
C SER A 118 -12.26 -9.22 -13.61
N LEU A 119 -11.21 -9.77 -13.00
CA LEU A 119 -9.96 -10.14 -13.66
C LEU A 119 -9.99 -11.65 -13.87
N ILE A 120 -9.64 -12.13 -15.06
CA ILE A 120 -9.76 -13.55 -15.43
C ILE A 120 -8.44 -14.05 -15.98
N SER A 121 -8.04 -15.25 -15.57
CA SER A 121 -6.92 -16.01 -16.15
C SER A 121 -7.28 -17.49 -16.15
N GLY A 122 -7.36 -18.08 -17.35
CA GLY A 122 -7.88 -19.43 -17.54
C GLY A 122 -9.31 -19.57 -17.01
N ASP A 123 -9.51 -20.51 -16.07
CA ASP A 123 -10.79 -20.75 -15.41
C ASP A 123 -10.96 -19.97 -14.09
N THR A 124 -9.99 -19.14 -13.72
CA THR A 124 -10.00 -18.42 -12.44
C THR A 124 -10.42 -16.99 -12.66
N ALA A 125 -11.26 -16.47 -11.77
CA ALA A 125 -11.71 -15.09 -11.80
C ALA A 125 -11.61 -14.44 -10.42
N TRP A 126 -11.19 -13.18 -10.41
CA TRP A 126 -11.05 -12.32 -9.25
C TRP A 126 -11.92 -11.09 -9.45
N PHE A 127 -13.03 -10.99 -8.74
CA PHE A 127 -13.91 -9.83 -8.75
C PHE A 127 -13.58 -8.92 -7.58
N MET A 128 -13.54 -7.61 -7.82
CA MET A 128 -13.51 -6.59 -6.75
C MET A 128 -14.47 -5.47 -7.14
N SER A 129 -15.37 -5.12 -6.21
CA SER A 129 -16.37 -4.07 -6.39
C SER A 129 -15.74 -2.69 -6.64
N ASN A 130 -16.55 -1.73 -7.10
CA ASN A 130 -16.23 -0.31 -6.98
C ASN A 130 -16.01 0.11 -5.52
N TYR A 131 -15.49 1.32 -5.29
CA TYR A 131 -15.24 1.81 -3.94
C TYR A 131 -16.59 2.04 -3.27
N ILE A 132 -16.81 1.38 -2.13
CA ILE A 132 -18.01 1.51 -1.32
C ILE A 132 -17.72 2.57 -0.27
N LEU A 133 -18.45 3.67 -0.32
CA LEU A 133 -18.45 4.69 0.71
C LEU A 133 -19.87 5.17 0.87
N ALA A 134 -20.35 5.21 2.11
CA ALA A 134 -21.68 5.70 2.43
C ALA A 134 -21.72 6.30 3.84
N SER A 135 -22.75 7.09 4.10
CA SER A 135 -23.00 7.61 5.45
C SER A 135 -23.24 6.47 6.46
N PRO A 136 -22.71 6.55 7.69
CA PRO A 136 -22.79 5.45 8.68
C PRO A 136 -24.20 5.04 9.10
N ASN A 137 -25.18 5.91 8.87
CA ASN A 137 -26.59 5.71 9.18
C ASN A 137 -27.39 5.14 8.00
N PHE A 138 -26.73 4.84 6.88
CA PHE A 138 -27.35 4.09 5.79
C PHE A 138 -27.20 2.60 6.06
N ASN A 139 -28.26 1.85 5.79
CA ASN A 139 -28.19 0.40 5.71
C ASN A 139 -27.71 0.00 4.31
N VAL A 140 -26.49 -0.54 4.20
CA VAL A 140 -25.78 -0.70 2.93
C VAL A 140 -25.69 -2.15 2.51
N PHE A 141 -26.19 -2.45 1.30
CA PHE A 141 -26.08 -3.78 0.70
C PHE A 141 -25.34 -3.73 -0.63
N VAL A 142 -24.63 -4.81 -0.93
CA VAL A 142 -23.99 -5.03 -2.24
C VAL A 142 -24.48 -6.36 -2.78
N GLU A 143 -25.18 -6.32 -3.89
CA GLU A 143 -25.61 -7.50 -4.64
C GLU A 143 -24.71 -7.66 -5.86
N VAL A 144 -24.01 -8.80 -5.95
CA VAL A 144 -23.10 -9.13 -7.03
C VAL A 144 -23.64 -10.32 -7.80
N LYS A 145 -23.87 -10.14 -9.10
CA LYS A 145 -24.21 -11.22 -10.04
C LYS A 145 -23.00 -11.52 -10.92
N LEU A 146 -22.48 -12.75 -10.81
CA LEU A 146 -21.28 -13.18 -11.53
C LEU A 146 -21.63 -13.95 -12.81
N TYR A 147 -21.08 -13.52 -13.94
CA TYR A 147 -21.19 -14.25 -15.20
C TYR A 147 -20.30 -15.50 -15.19
N GLY A 148 -20.76 -16.57 -15.83
CA GLY A 148 -19.94 -17.77 -16.08
C GLY A 148 -19.53 -18.57 -14.84
N LEU A 149 -20.02 -18.24 -13.64
CA LEU A 149 -19.67 -18.93 -12.39
C LEU A 149 -19.92 -20.44 -12.46
N ASN A 150 -18.89 -21.22 -12.14
CA ASN A 150 -19.03 -22.63 -11.80
C ASN A 150 -19.40 -22.78 -10.32
N SER A 151 -20.68 -23.02 -10.05
CA SER A 151 -21.21 -23.11 -8.68
C SER A 151 -20.71 -24.33 -7.88
N GLU A 152 -20.13 -25.33 -8.55
CA GLU A 152 -19.63 -26.56 -7.93
C GLU A 152 -18.19 -26.40 -7.39
N LYS A 153 -17.51 -25.31 -7.74
CA LYS A 153 -16.15 -25.02 -7.31
C LYS A 153 -16.15 -24.12 -6.07
N GLU A 154 -15.02 -24.11 -5.38
CA GLU A 154 -14.80 -23.24 -4.22
C GLU A 154 -14.90 -21.76 -4.62
N ILE A 155 -15.48 -20.96 -3.71
CA ILE A 155 -15.61 -19.51 -3.84
C ILE A 155 -15.09 -18.89 -2.54
N ARG A 156 -14.16 -17.95 -2.65
CA ARG A 156 -13.59 -17.25 -1.51
C ARG A 156 -14.06 -15.79 -1.50
N PHE A 157 -14.20 -15.23 -0.32
CA PHE A 157 -14.78 -13.89 -0.11
C PHE A 157 -13.92 -13.06 0.83
N TRP A 158 -13.88 -11.75 0.59
CA TRP A 158 -13.27 -10.78 1.50
C TRP A 158 -14.03 -9.43 1.44
N PRO A 159 -14.16 -8.68 2.56
CA PRO A 159 -13.85 -9.08 3.93
C PRO A 159 -14.98 -9.89 4.58
N TYR A 160 -16.13 -9.99 3.91
CA TYR A 160 -17.35 -10.60 4.44
C TYR A 160 -17.80 -11.79 3.61
N HIS A 161 -18.41 -12.76 4.26
CA HIS A 161 -19.26 -13.75 3.59
C HIS A 161 -20.60 -13.13 3.21
N PRO A 162 -21.21 -13.55 2.09
CA PRO A 162 -22.54 -13.10 1.70
C PRO A 162 -23.58 -13.52 2.74
N VAL A 163 -24.51 -12.63 3.04
CA VAL A 163 -25.68 -12.91 3.90
C VAL A 163 -26.75 -13.71 3.15
N GLU A 164 -26.74 -13.66 1.83
CA GLU A 164 -27.64 -14.43 0.97
C GLU A 164 -26.92 -14.86 -0.32
N ARG A 165 -27.22 -16.09 -0.79
CA ARG A 165 -26.78 -16.60 -2.09
C ARG A 165 -27.94 -17.23 -2.84
N LYS A 166 -28.15 -16.81 -4.08
CA LYS A 166 -29.12 -17.38 -5.02
C LYS A 166 -28.43 -17.66 -6.36
N GLY A 167 -28.00 -18.91 -6.56
CA GLY A 167 -27.24 -19.30 -7.74
C GLY A 167 -25.92 -18.53 -7.86
N ASN A 168 -25.81 -17.66 -8.86
CA ASN A 168 -24.68 -16.77 -9.14
C ASN A 168 -24.84 -15.35 -8.58
N ILE A 169 -25.86 -15.11 -7.75
CA ILE A 169 -26.12 -13.83 -7.08
C ILE A 169 -25.72 -13.96 -5.61
N PHE A 170 -24.93 -12.99 -5.14
CA PHE A 170 -24.40 -12.89 -3.78
C PHE A 170 -24.77 -11.54 -3.17
N VAL A 171 -25.38 -11.55 -1.99
CA VAL A 171 -25.76 -10.32 -1.27
C VAL A 171 -24.88 -10.16 -0.04
N PHE A 172 -24.24 -9.01 0.11
CA PHE A 172 -23.38 -8.64 1.24
C PHE A 172 -24.03 -7.49 2.00
N HIS A 173 -23.97 -7.54 3.33
CA HIS A 173 -24.35 -6.42 4.20
C HIS A 173 -23.08 -5.73 4.72
N ILE A 174 -22.88 -4.48 4.33
CA ILE A 174 -21.69 -3.70 4.67
C ILE A 174 -21.93 -3.00 6.00
N LYS A 175 -21.35 -3.56 7.07
CA LYS A 175 -21.60 -3.11 8.44
C LYS A 175 -20.95 -1.76 8.75
N ASN A 176 -19.76 -1.50 8.21
CA ASN A 176 -19.06 -0.24 8.41
C ASN A 176 -18.63 0.35 7.05
N PRO A 177 -19.51 1.09 6.35
CA PRO A 177 -19.21 1.63 5.02
C PRO A 177 -18.13 2.73 5.01
N LEU A 178 -17.57 3.12 6.18
CA LEU A 178 -16.40 3.99 6.26
C LEU A 178 -15.07 3.22 6.22
N LEU A 179 -15.05 1.97 6.68
CA LEU A 179 -13.84 1.13 6.73
C LEU A 179 -13.89 0.00 5.70
N ASP A 180 -15.06 -0.60 5.50
CA ASP A 180 -15.29 -1.73 4.59
C ASP A 180 -15.64 -1.23 3.20
N ASN A 181 -14.60 -0.84 2.46
CA ASN A 181 -14.76 -0.11 1.21
C ASN A 181 -14.80 -0.99 -0.05
N ARG A 182 -14.70 -2.32 0.08
CA ARG A 182 -14.72 -3.28 -1.05
C ARG A 182 -15.39 -4.60 -0.67
N VAL A 183 -15.93 -5.26 -1.68
CA VAL A 183 -16.24 -6.69 -1.68
C VAL A 183 -15.35 -7.34 -2.74
N ILE A 184 -14.63 -8.39 -2.36
CA ILE A 184 -13.79 -9.19 -3.25
C ILE A 184 -14.30 -10.63 -3.24
N ILE A 185 -14.38 -11.22 -4.43
CA ILE A 185 -14.82 -12.60 -4.65
C ILE A 185 -13.83 -13.27 -5.60
N GLU A 186 -13.20 -14.35 -5.14
CA GLU A 186 -12.48 -15.28 -6.02
C GLU A 186 -13.39 -16.45 -6.36
N TYR A 187 -13.49 -16.77 -7.64
CA TYR A 187 -14.37 -17.82 -8.14
C TYR A 187 -13.79 -18.51 -9.37
N LYS A 188 -14.38 -19.65 -9.73
CA LYS A 188 -14.06 -20.38 -10.95
C LYS A 188 -15.15 -20.20 -12.00
N LEU A 189 -14.74 -20.16 -13.26
CA LEU A 189 -15.61 -20.13 -14.42
C LEU A 189 -15.97 -21.55 -14.86
N ALA A 190 -17.14 -21.71 -15.46
CA ALA A 190 -17.58 -22.97 -16.05
C ALA A 190 -16.81 -23.30 -17.32
N ASN A 191 -16.41 -22.28 -18.08
CA ASN A 191 -15.57 -22.39 -19.27
C ASN A 191 -14.29 -21.57 -19.08
N GLU A 192 -13.17 -22.13 -19.52
CA GLU A 192 -11.88 -21.44 -19.52
C GLU A 192 -11.85 -20.31 -20.55
N VAL A 193 -11.30 -19.16 -20.16
CA VAL A 193 -11.03 -18.05 -21.09
C VAL A 193 -9.63 -18.22 -21.67
N PRO A 194 -9.47 -18.22 -23.00
CA PRO A 194 -8.18 -18.47 -23.63
C PRO A 194 -7.17 -17.35 -23.35
N THR A 195 -5.92 -17.74 -23.11
CA THR A 195 -4.76 -16.85 -23.15
C THR A 195 -4.34 -16.63 -24.60
N ILE A 196 -4.20 -15.36 -24.99
CA ILE A 196 -3.73 -14.94 -26.31
C ILE A 196 -2.33 -14.32 -26.16
N SER A 197 -1.45 -14.62 -27.11
CA SER A 197 -0.14 -13.97 -27.22
C SER A 197 -0.23 -12.80 -28.19
N HIS A 198 0.09 -11.60 -27.71
CA HIS A 198 0.31 -10.44 -28.55
C HIS A 198 1.81 -10.23 -28.71
N GLU A 199 2.27 -9.89 -29.92
CA GLU A 199 3.69 -9.69 -30.18
C GLU A 199 3.97 -8.42 -30.99
N LYS A 200 5.10 -7.77 -30.68
CA LYS A 200 5.60 -6.61 -31.40
C LYS A 200 7.12 -6.59 -31.35
N THR A 201 7.76 -6.33 -32.49
CA THR A 201 9.20 -6.08 -32.54
C THR A 201 9.47 -4.61 -32.29
N ILE A 202 10.28 -4.32 -31.27
CA ILE A 202 10.68 -2.97 -30.85
C ILE A 202 12.20 -2.92 -30.94
N GLY A 203 12.72 -2.15 -31.89
CA GLY A 203 14.14 -2.19 -32.24
C GLY A 203 14.58 -3.59 -32.66
N GLU A 204 15.49 -4.18 -31.88
CA GLU A 204 16.05 -5.53 -32.09
C GLU A 204 15.39 -6.59 -31.19
N THR A 205 14.45 -6.19 -30.33
CA THR A 205 13.81 -7.07 -29.35
C THR A 205 12.40 -7.45 -29.78
N LYS A 206 12.09 -8.75 -29.78
CA LYS A 206 10.72 -9.25 -29.92
C LYS A 206 10.04 -9.28 -28.55
N VAL A 207 9.09 -8.37 -28.32
CA VAL A 207 8.28 -8.35 -27.10
C VAL A 207 7.01 -9.16 -27.30
N VAL A 208 6.73 -10.09 -26.40
CA VAL A 208 5.56 -10.98 -26.41
C VAL A 208 4.82 -10.86 -25.08
N VAL A 209 3.51 -10.63 -25.12
CA VAL A 209 2.66 -10.50 -23.94
C VAL A 209 1.57 -11.55 -23.98
N HIS A 210 1.53 -12.41 -22.97
CA HIS A 210 0.55 -13.49 -22.80
C HIS A 210 -0.51 -13.06 -21.80
N VAL A 211 -1.74 -12.87 -22.29
CA VAL A 211 -2.84 -12.35 -21.49
C VAL A 211 -4.18 -12.92 -21.95
N ALA A 212 -5.17 -13.01 -21.07
CA ALA A 212 -6.52 -13.42 -21.47
C ALA A 212 -7.13 -12.46 -22.50
N GLU A 213 -7.98 -12.96 -23.39
CA GLU A 213 -8.46 -12.26 -24.59
C GLU A 213 -9.10 -10.88 -24.35
N TYR A 214 -9.59 -10.63 -23.13
CA TYR A 214 -10.23 -9.37 -22.74
C TYR A 214 -9.26 -8.22 -22.46
N TYR A 215 -7.97 -8.49 -22.26
CA TYR A 215 -7.02 -7.50 -21.72
C TYR A 215 -5.93 -7.11 -22.72
N ARG A 216 -6.28 -6.98 -24.00
CA ARG A 216 -5.37 -6.45 -25.03
C ARG A 216 -4.75 -5.11 -24.63
N ASP A 217 -5.50 -4.26 -23.93
CA ASP A 217 -5.04 -2.97 -23.44
C ASP A 217 -3.77 -3.07 -22.56
N ILE A 218 -3.57 -4.18 -21.82
CA ILE A 218 -2.32 -4.40 -21.07
C ILE A 218 -1.15 -4.56 -22.04
N ALA A 219 -1.32 -5.41 -23.06
CA ALA A 219 -0.28 -5.63 -24.06
C ALA A 219 0.06 -4.33 -24.81
N ASP A 220 -0.94 -3.55 -25.20
CA ASP A 220 -0.74 -2.26 -25.86
C ASP A 220 0.06 -1.27 -24.98
N LYS A 221 -0.21 -1.24 -23.66
CA LYS A 221 0.56 -0.43 -22.70
C LYS A 221 1.99 -0.92 -22.49
N VAL A 222 2.22 -2.24 -22.42
CA VAL A 222 3.56 -2.83 -22.36
C VAL A 222 4.36 -2.43 -23.60
N PHE A 223 3.79 -2.61 -24.80
CA PHE A 223 4.44 -2.22 -26.04
C PHE A 223 4.74 -0.72 -26.08
N TYR A 224 3.78 0.11 -25.67
CA TYR A 224 3.96 1.55 -25.59
C TYR A 224 5.11 1.95 -24.67
N ALA A 225 5.19 1.38 -23.46
CA ALA A 225 6.26 1.67 -22.51
C ALA A 225 7.64 1.30 -23.07
N PHE A 226 7.77 0.12 -23.68
CA PHE A 226 9.03 -0.29 -24.31
C PHE A 226 9.37 0.58 -25.52
N GLU A 227 8.45 0.84 -26.43
CA GLU A 227 8.71 1.69 -27.60
C GLU A 227 9.21 3.08 -27.20
N LYS A 228 8.63 3.63 -26.13
CA LYS A 228 8.98 4.95 -25.63
C LYS A 228 10.34 5.01 -24.94
N THR A 229 10.73 3.92 -24.27
CA THR A 229 11.96 3.89 -23.45
C THR A 229 13.10 3.12 -24.10
N TYR A 230 12.89 2.45 -25.24
CA TYR A 230 13.84 1.52 -25.87
C TYR A 230 15.24 2.14 -26.06
N ASP A 231 15.32 3.33 -26.64
CA ASP A 231 16.61 3.96 -26.95
C ASP A 231 17.39 4.32 -25.68
N ASP A 232 16.70 4.77 -24.62
CA ASP A 232 17.32 5.09 -23.35
C ASP A 232 17.73 3.80 -22.60
N LEU A 233 16.93 2.73 -22.66
CA LEU A 233 17.28 1.41 -22.14
C LEU A 233 18.53 0.85 -22.86
N LYS A 234 18.55 0.93 -24.20
CA LYS A 234 19.70 0.53 -25.03
C LYS A 234 20.93 1.40 -24.71
N TYR A 235 20.75 2.68 -24.46
CA TYR A 235 21.84 3.58 -24.05
C TYR A 235 22.45 3.15 -22.70
N VAL A 236 21.62 2.81 -21.72
CA VAL A 236 22.06 2.39 -20.37
C VAL A 236 22.70 1.00 -20.38
N PHE A 237 21.98 0.01 -20.91
CA PHE A 237 22.34 -1.42 -20.80
C PHE A 237 23.16 -1.96 -21.97
N ARG A 238 23.27 -1.20 -23.07
CA ARG A 238 23.95 -1.57 -24.34
C ARG A 238 23.29 -2.73 -25.08
N ASP A 239 23.12 -3.89 -24.46
CA ASP A 239 22.60 -5.09 -25.09
C ASP A 239 21.27 -5.54 -24.44
N LEU A 240 20.18 -5.21 -25.12
CA LEU A 240 18.84 -5.67 -24.77
C LEU A 240 18.65 -7.11 -25.28
N PRO A 241 17.82 -7.93 -24.60
CA PRO A 241 17.61 -9.30 -25.00
C PRO A 241 16.88 -9.38 -26.35
N SER A 242 17.10 -10.47 -27.09
CA SER A 242 16.49 -10.65 -28.42
C SER A 242 14.99 -10.91 -28.34
N LYS A 243 14.53 -11.44 -27.19
CA LYS A 243 13.14 -11.70 -26.88
C LYS A 243 12.84 -11.30 -25.44
N LEU A 244 11.64 -10.75 -25.20
CA LEU A 244 11.07 -10.51 -23.89
C LEU A 244 9.68 -11.12 -23.83
N ASP A 245 9.45 -12.02 -22.88
CA ASP A 245 8.13 -12.61 -22.63
C ASP A 245 7.53 -12.02 -21.35
N PHE A 246 6.26 -11.61 -21.44
CA PHE A 246 5.44 -11.14 -20.32
C PHE A 246 4.27 -12.10 -20.10
N GLU A 247 4.03 -12.50 -18.85
CA GLU A 247 2.90 -13.35 -18.47
C GLU A 247 2.04 -12.62 -17.42
N CYS A 248 0.76 -12.43 -17.72
CA CYS A 248 -0.16 -11.82 -16.77
C CYS A 248 -0.75 -12.84 -15.78
N TYR A 249 -0.78 -12.47 -14.50
CA TYR A 249 -1.33 -13.32 -13.43
C TYR A 249 -2.43 -12.60 -12.64
N LEU A 250 -3.28 -13.36 -11.95
CA LEU A 250 -4.31 -12.81 -11.06
C LEU A 250 -3.74 -12.46 -9.69
N PRO A 251 -4.19 -11.37 -9.05
CA PRO A 251 -3.86 -11.11 -7.65
C PRO A 251 -4.45 -12.18 -6.73
N GLU A 252 -3.87 -12.31 -5.53
CA GLU A 252 -4.51 -13.09 -4.47
C GLU A 252 -5.67 -12.29 -3.83
N LEU A 253 -6.59 -12.97 -3.14
CA LEU A 253 -7.89 -12.47 -2.68
C LEU A 253 -7.87 -11.09 -2.02
N ASN A 254 -6.82 -10.75 -1.29
CA ASN A 254 -6.65 -9.41 -0.72
C ASN A 254 -5.17 -8.99 -0.74
N ASP A 255 -4.44 -9.39 -1.79
CA ASP A 255 -3.04 -9.03 -1.96
C ASP A 255 -2.82 -8.34 -3.31
N LEU A 256 -2.55 -7.04 -3.23
CA LEU A 256 -2.14 -6.19 -4.35
C LEU A 256 -0.74 -5.60 -4.10
N THR A 257 0.05 -6.21 -3.21
CA THR A 257 1.38 -5.70 -2.84
C THR A 257 2.42 -5.94 -3.94
N ALA A 258 2.32 -7.06 -4.66
CA ALA A 258 3.14 -7.35 -5.84
C ALA A 258 2.40 -6.91 -7.12
N LEU A 259 2.93 -5.89 -7.80
CA LEU A 259 2.42 -5.38 -9.07
C LEU A 259 3.04 -6.09 -10.28
N GLY A 260 4.27 -6.54 -10.15
CA GLY A 260 4.98 -7.40 -11.08
C GLY A 260 6.05 -8.20 -10.33
N TYR A 261 6.67 -9.15 -11.02
CA TYR A 261 7.88 -9.79 -10.53
C TYR A 261 8.65 -10.51 -11.65
N VAL A 262 9.95 -10.69 -11.43
CA VAL A 262 10.76 -11.72 -12.09
C VAL A 262 11.16 -12.77 -11.05
N LYS A 263 11.04 -14.06 -11.39
CA LYS A 263 11.42 -15.13 -10.45
C LYS A 263 12.89 -15.01 -10.09
N GLU A 264 13.22 -15.12 -8.80
CA GLU A 264 14.61 -15.02 -8.27
C GLU A 264 15.59 -15.89 -9.06
N ARG A 265 15.23 -17.15 -9.32
CA ARG A 265 16.03 -18.07 -10.14
C ARG A 265 16.27 -17.56 -11.56
N THR A 266 15.31 -16.85 -12.18
CA THR A 266 15.47 -16.25 -13.51
C THR A 266 16.49 -15.12 -13.47
N ILE A 267 16.47 -14.30 -12.40
CA ILE A 267 17.45 -13.21 -12.17
C ILE A 267 18.85 -13.80 -11.97
N ASP A 268 19.00 -14.76 -11.06
CA ASP A 268 20.30 -15.33 -10.69
C ASP A 268 21.02 -16.06 -11.83
N VAL A 269 20.27 -16.65 -12.77
CA VAL A 269 20.84 -17.32 -13.95
C VAL A 269 20.90 -16.40 -15.17
N GLY A 270 20.43 -15.15 -15.07
CA GLY A 270 20.37 -14.19 -16.18
C GLY A 270 19.51 -14.66 -17.36
N ALA A 271 18.42 -15.40 -17.09
CA ALA A 271 17.51 -15.89 -18.13
C ALA A 271 16.66 -14.76 -18.73
N GLU A 272 16.06 -14.99 -19.90
CA GLU A 272 15.29 -13.96 -20.65
C GLU A 272 13.85 -13.74 -20.17
N GLY A 273 13.38 -14.47 -19.14
CA GLY A 273 12.04 -14.29 -18.59
C GLY A 273 11.34 -15.58 -18.15
N PRO A 274 10.00 -15.58 -18.07
CA PRO A 274 9.11 -14.44 -18.32
C PRO A 274 9.12 -13.41 -17.18
N ILE A 275 8.75 -12.17 -17.52
CA ILE A 275 8.36 -11.13 -16.57
C ILE A 275 6.87 -11.32 -16.24
N TYR A 276 6.51 -11.37 -14.96
CA TYR A 276 5.13 -11.54 -14.54
C TYR A 276 4.51 -10.19 -14.20
N LEU A 277 3.32 -9.90 -14.74
CA LEU A 277 2.58 -8.66 -14.46
C LEU A 277 1.23 -8.96 -13.82
N ASN A 278 0.90 -8.25 -12.75
CA ASN A 278 -0.39 -8.39 -12.08
C ASN A 278 -1.49 -7.80 -12.96
N LEU A 279 -2.51 -8.59 -13.28
CA LEU A 279 -3.69 -8.12 -14.03
C LEU A 279 -4.39 -6.94 -13.35
N ALA A 280 -4.26 -6.79 -12.03
CA ALA A 280 -4.85 -5.67 -11.31
C ALA A 280 -4.34 -4.30 -11.78
N LEU A 281 -3.13 -4.23 -12.36
CA LEU A 281 -2.55 -3.00 -12.91
C LEU A 281 -3.45 -2.33 -13.94
N ILE A 282 -4.29 -3.07 -14.67
CA ILE A 282 -5.23 -2.45 -15.63
C ILE A 282 -6.26 -1.51 -14.98
N ARG A 283 -6.48 -1.68 -13.66
CA ARG A 283 -7.39 -0.83 -12.87
C ARG A 283 -6.68 0.38 -12.26
N PHE A 284 -5.36 0.48 -12.42
CA PHE A 284 -4.58 1.60 -11.91
C PHE A 284 -4.60 2.76 -12.92
N LYS A 285 -4.16 3.93 -12.46
CA LYS A 285 -4.06 5.13 -13.29
C LYS A 285 -3.04 4.85 -14.41
N GLU A 286 -3.22 5.50 -15.56
CA GLU A 286 -2.19 5.51 -16.61
C GLU A 286 -0.82 5.87 -16.02
N GLY A 287 0.21 5.18 -16.49
CA GLY A 287 1.57 5.26 -15.95
C GLY A 287 1.97 4.08 -15.08
N PHE A 288 1.04 3.42 -14.37
CA PHE A 288 1.38 2.30 -13.49
C PHE A 288 1.75 1.03 -14.25
N VAL A 289 1.00 0.64 -15.28
CA VAL A 289 1.35 -0.53 -16.11
C VAL A 289 2.71 -0.30 -16.77
N GLU A 290 2.89 0.90 -17.30
CA GLU A 290 4.08 1.31 -18.04
C GLU A 290 5.32 1.35 -17.14
N GLU A 291 5.22 1.99 -15.97
CA GLU A 291 6.30 2.05 -14.99
C GLU A 291 6.67 0.66 -14.50
N THR A 292 5.69 -0.16 -14.08
CA THR A 292 5.97 -1.52 -13.60
C THR A 292 6.60 -2.38 -14.69
N THR A 293 6.19 -2.21 -15.95
CA THR A 293 6.81 -2.89 -17.09
C THR A 293 8.30 -2.60 -17.18
N ILE A 294 8.70 -1.33 -17.03
CA ILE A 294 10.12 -0.94 -17.08
C ILE A 294 10.86 -1.34 -15.81
N HIS A 295 10.22 -1.25 -14.64
CA HIS A 295 10.77 -1.71 -13.36
C HIS A 295 11.19 -3.18 -13.42
N GLU A 296 10.27 -4.05 -13.82
CA GLU A 296 10.55 -5.49 -13.92
C GLU A 296 11.57 -5.82 -15.02
N PHE A 297 11.60 -5.04 -16.11
CA PHE A 297 12.65 -5.16 -17.11
C PHE A 297 14.04 -4.84 -16.53
N VAL A 298 14.14 -3.81 -15.69
CA VAL A 298 15.42 -3.43 -15.07
C VAL A 298 15.92 -4.56 -14.17
N HIS A 299 15.05 -5.22 -13.41
CA HIS A 299 15.42 -6.43 -12.63
C HIS A 299 16.04 -7.51 -13.52
N LEU A 300 15.41 -7.79 -14.66
CA LEU A 300 15.93 -8.74 -15.65
C LEU A 300 17.31 -8.31 -16.18
N ALA A 301 17.46 -7.03 -16.52
CA ALA A 301 18.70 -6.47 -17.04
C ALA A 301 19.85 -6.51 -16.02
N LEU A 302 19.57 -6.23 -14.74
CA LEU A 302 20.54 -6.34 -13.65
C LEU A 302 20.95 -7.79 -13.40
N GLY A 303 20.01 -8.74 -13.44
CA GLY A 303 20.32 -10.17 -13.35
C GLY A 303 21.28 -10.64 -14.47
N ARG A 304 21.05 -10.18 -15.71
CA ARG A 304 21.95 -10.46 -16.85
C ARG A 304 23.36 -9.86 -16.69
N LEU A 305 23.51 -8.79 -15.92
CA LEU A 305 24.80 -8.19 -15.56
C LEU A 305 25.49 -8.91 -14.38
N GLY A 306 24.88 -9.96 -13.83
CA GLY A 306 25.42 -10.69 -12.67
C GLY A 306 25.19 -9.98 -11.33
N VAL A 307 24.21 -9.08 -11.25
CA VAL A 307 23.82 -8.50 -9.95
C VAL A 307 22.93 -9.52 -9.22
N SER A 308 23.42 -10.03 -8.09
CA SER A 308 22.75 -11.08 -7.32
C SER A 308 21.43 -10.59 -6.69
N SER A 309 20.44 -11.47 -6.57
CA SER A 309 19.11 -11.14 -6.02
C SER A 309 19.01 -11.31 -4.48
N LYS A 310 20.15 -11.58 -3.85
CA LYS A 310 20.30 -11.76 -2.39
C LYS A 310 19.69 -10.63 -1.59
N ARG A 311 19.16 -10.98 -0.42
CA ARG A 311 18.46 -10.06 0.49
C ARG A 311 19.30 -8.84 0.86
N GLU A 312 20.59 -9.02 1.12
CA GLU A 312 21.51 -7.98 1.60
C GLU A 312 21.79 -6.88 0.57
N ILE A 313 21.57 -7.17 -0.71
CA ILE A 313 21.79 -6.24 -1.83
C ILE A 313 20.50 -5.93 -2.60
N ARG A 314 19.35 -6.43 -2.16
CA ARG A 314 18.04 -6.19 -2.75
C ARG A 314 17.71 -4.71 -2.89
N TRP A 315 18.14 -3.89 -1.93
CA TRP A 315 17.96 -2.45 -2.00
C TRP A 315 18.58 -1.83 -3.25
N PHE A 316 19.69 -2.39 -3.74
CA PHE A 316 20.31 -1.90 -4.97
C PHE A 316 19.48 -2.31 -6.19
N HIS A 317 18.98 -3.55 -6.24
CA HIS A 317 18.06 -4.01 -7.29
C HIS A 317 16.80 -3.14 -7.37
N GLU A 318 16.04 -3.05 -6.28
CA GLU A 318 14.80 -2.28 -6.24
C GLU A 318 15.06 -0.78 -6.45
N GLY A 319 16.14 -0.23 -5.87
CA GLY A 319 16.48 1.18 -6.03
C GLY A 319 16.87 1.54 -7.47
N MET A 320 17.59 0.66 -8.17
CA MET A 320 17.92 0.83 -9.58
C MET A 320 16.70 0.69 -10.48
N ALA A 321 15.84 -0.30 -10.20
CA ALA A 321 14.58 -0.52 -10.90
C ALA A 321 13.64 0.69 -10.77
N GLU A 322 13.37 1.16 -9.54
CA GLU A 322 12.57 2.35 -9.28
C GLU A 322 13.14 3.59 -9.98
N TYR A 323 14.45 3.86 -9.79
CA TYR A 323 15.07 5.05 -10.37
C TYR A 323 14.97 5.05 -11.89
N LEU A 324 15.33 3.94 -12.55
CA LEU A 324 15.30 3.86 -14.00
C LEU A 324 13.87 3.87 -14.53
N ALA A 325 12.95 3.11 -13.95
CA ALA A 325 11.55 3.10 -14.39
C ALA A 325 10.92 4.49 -14.33
N ILE A 326 11.02 5.17 -13.17
CA ILE A 326 10.52 6.54 -13.00
C ILE A 326 11.23 7.51 -13.96
N LYS A 327 12.57 7.47 -14.04
CA LYS A 327 13.34 8.43 -14.86
C LYS A 327 13.01 8.29 -16.34
N LEU A 328 12.96 7.06 -16.85
CA LEU A 328 12.74 6.76 -18.26
C LEU A 328 11.29 7.01 -18.68
N CYS A 329 10.32 6.59 -17.87
CA CYS A 329 8.91 6.86 -18.11
C CYS A 329 8.62 8.37 -18.14
N ASN A 330 9.08 9.11 -17.12
CA ASN A 330 8.90 10.56 -17.05
C ASN A 330 9.52 11.28 -18.26
N ARG A 331 10.75 10.93 -18.63
CA ARG A 331 11.45 11.51 -19.79
C ARG A 331 10.71 11.24 -21.11
N SER A 332 9.98 10.14 -21.17
CA SER A 332 9.22 9.73 -22.36
C SER A 332 7.79 10.26 -22.39
N GLY A 333 7.39 11.07 -21.40
CA GLY A 333 6.06 11.66 -21.30
C GLY A 333 4.99 10.74 -20.70
N ILE A 334 5.40 9.66 -20.04
CA ILE A 334 4.51 8.76 -19.28
C ILE A 334 4.33 9.36 -17.88
N ASP A 335 3.08 9.50 -17.43
CA ASP A 335 2.77 10.13 -16.13
C ASP A 335 3.14 9.21 -14.97
N VAL A 336 4.25 9.52 -14.30
CA VAL A 336 4.70 8.85 -13.06
C VAL A 336 4.68 9.78 -11.86
N SER A 337 3.88 10.86 -11.90
CA SER A 337 3.82 11.87 -10.85
C SER A 337 3.46 11.29 -9.47
N ASP A 338 2.58 10.30 -9.43
CA ASP A 338 2.16 9.65 -8.18
C ASP A 338 3.30 8.86 -7.52
N TYR A 339 4.17 8.21 -8.31
CA TYR A 339 5.37 7.54 -7.79
C TYR A 339 6.36 8.56 -7.22
N VAL A 340 6.64 9.64 -7.98
CA VAL A 340 7.53 10.71 -7.54
C VAL A 340 7.05 11.33 -6.23
N GLU A 341 5.76 11.63 -6.14
CA GLU A 341 5.15 12.22 -4.94
C GLU A 341 5.18 11.24 -3.75
N THR A 342 4.86 9.97 -3.98
CA THR A 342 4.91 8.91 -2.95
C THR A 342 6.31 8.81 -2.35
N HIS A 343 7.35 8.74 -3.18
CA HIS A 343 8.72 8.69 -2.68
C HIS A 343 9.14 10.00 -2.03
N ARG A 344 8.70 11.16 -2.53
CA ARG A 344 8.98 12.45 -1.91
C ARG A 344 8.44 12.53 -0.49
N GLU A 345 7.19 12.12 -0.27
CA GLU A 345 6.61 12.11 1.07
C GLU A 345 7.26 11.05 1.97
N ALA A 346 7.53 9.86 1.45
CA ALA A 346 8.23 8.81 2.19
C ALA A 346 9.64 9.26 2.63
N VAL A 347 10.39 9.95 1.76
CA VAL A 347 11.72 10.48 2.09
C VAL A 347 11.65 11.53 3.19
N LYS A 348 10.61 12.37 3.24
CA LYS A 348 10.44 13.31 4.38
C LYS A 348 10.28 12.57 5.69
N VAL A 349 9.51 11.48 5.69
CA VAL A 349 9.34 10.62 6.88
C VAL A 349 10.67 9.97 7.25
N LEU A 350 11.38 9.39 6.28
CA LEU A 350 12.69 8.76 6.49
C LEU A 350 13.70 9.73 7.13
N LEU A 351 13.88 10.91 6.54
CA LEU A 351 14.85 11.90 7.02
C LEU A 351 14.49 12.47 8.40
N LYS A 352 13.20 12.53 8.74
CA LYS A 352 12.74 13.08 10.02
C LYS A 352 12.75 12.05 11.14
N GLU A 353 12.30 10.83 10.87
CA GLU A 353 12.09 9.80 11.89
C GLU A 353 13.32 8.90 12.09
N TYR A 354 14.21 8.80 11.10
CA TYR A 354 15.41 7.96 11.16
C TYR A 354 16.73 8.75 11.21
N ASP A 355 16.68 10.08 11.38
CA ASP A 355 17.85 10.97 11.44
C ASP A 355 18.86 10.77 10.28
N GLY A 356 18.37 10.33 9.11
CA GLY A 356 19.20 10.03 7.94
C GLY A 356 19.87 8.66 7.92
N ASP A 357 19.67 7.81 8.93
CA ASP A 357 20.08 6.40 8.89
C ASP A 357 19.17 5.60 7.95
N LEU A 358 19.77 5.06 6.89
CA LEU A 358 19.09 4.26 5.87
C LEU A 358 19.55 2.80 5.89
N SER A 359 20.36 2.39 6.88
CA SER A 359 20.94 1.05 6.97
C SER A 359 19.92 -0.08 7.09
N PHE A 360 18.70 0.25 7.54
CA PHE A 360 17.59 -0.72 7.66
C PHE A 360 17.30 -1.43 6.34
N ILE A 361 17.58 -0.81 5.17
CA ILE A 361 17.33 -1.43 3.86
C ILE A 361 18.24 -2.62 3.54
N ILE A 362 19.32 -2.81 4.30
CA ILE A 362 20.22 -3.95 4.16
C ILE A 362 19.57 -5.23 4.69
N ASP A 363 18.74 -5.13 5.74
CA ASP A 363 17.99 -6.28 6.28
C ASP A 363 16.52 -6.21 5.86
N TRP A 364 16.28 -6.26 4.55
CA TRP A 364 14.96 -6.07 3.97
C TRP A 364 13.94 -7.10 4.47
N GLU A 365 13.09 -6.73 5.43
CA GLU A 365 12.05 -7.62 5.97
C GLU A 365 10.88 -7.79 5.00
N TYR A 366 10.48 -9.03 4.75
CA TYR A 366 9.24 -9.34 4.03
C TYR A 366 8.04 -9.15 4.95
N ASN A 367 6.90 -8.75 4.36
CA ASN A 367 5.61 -8.65 5.05
C ASN A 367 5.55 -7.62 6.18
N THR A 368 6.26 -6.51 6.02
CA THR A 368 6.24 -5.37 6.94
C THR A 368 5.35 -4.24 6.41
N PRO A 369 4.59 -3.53 7.28
CA PRO A 369 3.85 -2.33 6.87
C PRO A 369 4.79 -1.21 6.37
N LEU A 370 6.09 -1.33 6.65
CA LEU A 370 7.13 -0.39 6.23
C LEU A 370 7.65 -0.68 4.82
N ILE A 371 7.12 -1.65 4.08
CA ILE A 371 7.66 -2.07 2.78
C ILE A 371 7.88 -0.89 1.82
N ARG A 372 6.95 0.07 1.79
CA ARG A 372 7.07 1.29 0.97
C ARG A 372 8.27 2.17 1.33
N LEU A 373 8.68 2.18 2.60
CA LEU A 373 9.85 2.92 3.07
C LEU A 373 11.15 2.28 2.56
N TYR A 374 11.22 0.95 2.44
CA TYR A 374 12.38 0.26 1.85
C TYR A 374 12.60 0.66 0.39
N TYR A 375 11.56 0.59 -0.43
CA TYR A 375 11.60 1.07 -1.82
C TYR A 375 12.00 2.55 -1.89
N SER A 376 11.40 3.39 -1.05
CA SER A 376 11.67 4.84 -1.06
C SER A 376 13.07 5.23 -0.62
N ALA A 377 13.64 4.56 0.39
CA ALA A 377 15.02 4.78 0.83
C ALA A 377 16.02 4.30 -0.24
N SER A 378 15.74 3.15 -0.86
CA SER A 378 16.54 2.60 -1.95
C SER A 378 16.55 3.52 -3.17
N TYR A 379 15.36 3.94 -3.62
CA TYR A 379 15.19 4.95 -4.67
C TYR A 379 15.92 6.24 -4.31
N TYR A 380 15.82 6.72 -3.08
CA TYR A 380 16.49 7.96 -2.64
C TYR A 380 18.01 7.87 -2.79
N ILE A 381 18.63 6.78 -2.37
CA ILE A 381 20.09 6.57 -2.47
C ILE A 381 20.53 6.59 -3.94
N ILE A 382 19.86 5.83 -4.79
CA ILE A 382 20.19 5.74 -6.22
C ILE A 382 19.93 7.06 -6.92
N ASN A 383 18.73 7.65 -6.74
CA ASN A 383 18.35 8.92 -7.35
C ASN A 383 19.28 10.06 -6.94
N LYS A 384 19.54 10.24 -5.63
CA LYS A 384 20.42 11.32 -5.14
C LYS A 384 21.84 11.19 -5.67
N THR A 385 22.36 9.96 -5.76
CA THR A 385 23.70 9.71 -6.31
C THR A 385 23.71 9.93 -7.82
N ALA A 386 22.79 9.32 -8.56
CA ALA A 386 22.73 9.42 -10.00
C ALA A 386 22.58 10.87 -10.46
N GLU A 387 21.63 11.63 -9.90
CA GLU A 387 21.42 13.02 -10.28
C GLU A 387 22.62 13.91 -9.96
N LYS A 388 23.37 13.65 -8.87
CA LYS A 388 24.62 14.36 -8.55
C LYS A 388 25.69 14.17 -9.63
N TYR A 389 25.76 12.99 -10.26
CA TYR A 389 26.81 12.62 -11.21
C TYR A 389 26.36 12.57 -12.69
N GLY A 390 25.20 13.14 -13.02
CA GLY A 390 24.74 13.32 -14.41
C GLY A 390 23.62 12.37 -14.86
N GLY A 391 22.86 11.80 -13.92
CA GLY A 391 21.66 10.99 -14.15
C GLY A 391 21.96 9.72 -14.94
N LEU A 392 21.27 9.53 -16.08
CA LEU A 392 21.43 8.36 -16.94
C LEU A 392 22.88 8.17 -17.44
N ALA A 393 23.65 9.24 -17.59
CA ALA A 393 25.06 9.13 -17.99
C ALA A 393 25.92 8.50 -16.88
N TYR A 394 25.61 8.77 -15.62
CA TYR A 394 26.22 8.09 -14.47
C TYR A 394 25.79 6.63 -14.42
N ILE A 395 24.49 6.35 -14.56
CA ILE A 395 23.99 4.96 -14.53
C ILE A 395 24.62 4.10 -15.64
N ARG A 396 24.78 4.64 -16.85
CA ARG A 396 25.49 3.94 -17.93
C ARG A 396 26.94 3.59 -17.55
N LYS A 397 27.66 4.50 -16.88
CA LYS A 397 29.01 4.22 -16.36
C LYS A 397 28.96 3.14 -15.28
N LEU A 398 27.99 3.21 -14.37
CA LEU A 398 27.77 2.22 -13.32
C LEU A 398 27.54 0.83 -13.91
N VAL A 399 26.62 0.69 -14.87
CA VAL A 399 26.41 -0.58 -15.59
C VAL A 399 27.70 -1.10 -16.23
N SER A 400 28.52 -0.21 -16.80
CA SER A 400 29.81 -0.59 -17.39
C SER A 400 30.82 -1.07 -16.33
N GLU A 401 30.81 -0.48 -15.13
CA GLU A 401 31.65 -0.91 -14.02
C GLU A 401 31.19 -2.25 -13.43
N ILE A 402 29.88 -2.49 -13.35
CA ILE A 402 29.29 -3.77 -12.92
C ILE A 402 29.73 -4.88 -13.86
N ASP A 403 29.58 -4.67 -15.17
CA ASP A 403 30.01 -5.62 -16.20
C ASP A 403 31.52 -5.91 -16.10
N ARG A 404 32.35 -4.87 -15.92
CA ARG A 404 33.81 -5.00 -15.72
C ARG A 404 34.16 -5.79 -14.45
N MET A 405 33.33 -5.72 -13.41
CA MET A 405 33.50 -6.45 -12.17
C MET A 405 33.00 -7.90 -12.24
N GLY A 406 32.26 -8.26 -13.30
CA GLY A 406 31.66 -9.58 -13.47
C GLY A 406 30.42 -9.80 -12.62
N GLY A 407 29.72 -8.72 -12.26
CA GLY A 407 28.56 -8.76 -11.36
C GLY A 407 28.81 -8.16 -9.98
N LEU A 408 27.79 -8.24 -9.12
CA LEU A 408 27.81 -7.72 -7.74
C LEU A 408 27.20 -8.74 -6.77
N GLU A 409 27.89 -9.02 -5.67
CA GLU A 409 27.47 -10.02 -4.67
C GLU A 409 27.37 -9.46 -3.24
N SER A 410 27.82 -8.22 -3.02
CA SER A 410 27.91 -7.60 -1.70
C SER A 410 27.70 -6.08 -1.72
N ASN A 411 27.44 -5.49 -0.55
CA ASN A 411 27.34 -4.04 -0.40
C ASN A 411 28.67 -3.34 -0.70
N GLU A 412 29.80 -3.96 -0.37
CA GLU A 412 31.12 -3.45 -0.73
C GLU A 412 31.34 -3.40 -2.24
N ASP A 413 30.86 -4.41 -2.99
CA ASP A 413 30.92 -4.41 -4.45
C ASP A 413 30.08 -3.26 -5.03
N ILE A 414 28.87 -3.06 -4.51
CA ILE A 414 27.98 -1.97 -4.92
C ILE A 414 28.64 -0.61 -4.68
N VAL A 415 29.11 -0.34 -3.47
CA VAL A 415 29.74 0.94 -3.13
C VAL A 415 30.99 1.18 -3.99
N LYS A 416 31.77 0.14 -4.25
CA LYS A 416 32.94 0.21 -5.14
C LYS A 416 32.54 0.53 -6.58
N ALA A 417 31.54 -0.15 -7.13
CA ALA A 417 31.05 0.10 -8.49
C ALA A 417 30.50 1.52 -8.64
N MET A 418 29.69 1.97 -7.67
CA MET A 418 29.14 3.33 -7.61
C MET A 418 30.22 4.40 -7.49
N SER A 419 31.27 4.14 -6.71
CA SER A 419 32.42 5.04 -6.55
C SER A 419 33.25 5.14 -7.84
N ASN A 420 33.53 4.00 -8.48
CA ASN A 420 34.25 3.98 -9.76
C ASN A 420 33.50 4.75 -10.85
N ALA A 421 32.17 4.55 -10.93
CA ALA A 421 31.32 5.26 -11.89
C ALA A 421 31.27 6.77 -11.63
N ALA A 422 31.37 7.18 -10.37
CA ALA A 422 31.39 8.59 -9.95
C ALA A 422 32.77 9.23 -10.15
N ASN A 423 33.83 8.42 -10.28
CA ASN A 423 35.21 8.86 -10.16
C ASN A 423 35.47 9.61 -8.84
N GLU A 424 34.82 9.15 -7.77
CA GLU A 424 34.87 9.71 -6.40
C GLU A 424 34.64 8.58 -5.38
N ASP A 425 35.34 8.58 -4.24
CA ASP A 425 35.12 7.59 -3.17
C ASP A 425 33.85 7.92 -2.38
N LEU A 426 32.80 7.11 -2.58
CA LEU A 426 31.50 7.31 -1.92
C LEU A 426 31.41 6.65 -0.54
N SER A 427 32.48 6.03 -0.04
CA SER A 427 32.44 5.26 1.22
C SER A 427 31.99 6.11 2.40
N GLN A 428 32.39 7.40 2.46
CA GLN A 428 31.96 8.31 3.51
C GLN A 428 30.45 8.58 3.44
N GLN A 429 29.91 8.84 2.25
CA GLN A 429 28.49 9.10 2.06
C GLN A 429 27.64 7.89 2.47
N PHE A 430 28.10 6.67 2.16
CA PHE A 430 27.42 5.45 2.59
C PHE A 430 27.49 5.25 4.11
N ARG A 431 28.60 5.60 4.77
CA ARG A 431 28.69 5.60 6.25
C ARG A 431 27.75 6.63 6.88
N GLU A 432 27.61 7.81 6.29
CA GLU A 432 26.65 8.82 6.73
C GLU A 432 25.19 8.34 6.59
N TRP A 433 24.92 7.44 5.64
CA TRP A 433 23.65 6.72 5.52
C TRP A 433 23.54 5.47 6.40
N GLY A 434 24.50 5.21 7.28
CA GLY A 434 24.49 4.10 8.23
C GLY A 434 25.02 2.76 7.69
N PHE A 435 25.50 2.70 6.44
CA PHE A 435 26.00 1.44 5.89
C PHE A 435 27.31 0.99 6.57
N PRO A 436 27.49 -0.32 6.83
CA PRO A 436 28.65 -0.87 7.54
C PRO A 436 29.88 -0.98 6.63
N ILE A 437 30.37 0.14 6.08
CA ILE A 437 31.54 0.18 5.19
C ILE A 437 32.83 0.30 6.00
N LYS A 438 33.73 -0.70 5.87
CA LYS A 438 35.04 -0.70 6.55
C LYS A 438 35.87 0.52 6.14
N GLU A 439 36.49 1.18 7.12
CA GLU A 439 37.51 2.20 6.83
C GLU A 439 38.72 1.54 6.17
N LYS A 440 39.29 2.18 5.14
CA LYS A 440 40.63 1.81 4.69
C LYS A 440 41.58 2.13 5.83
N GLU A 441 42.23 1.12 6.39
CA GLU A 441 43.34 1.29 7.33
C GLU A 441 44.47 2.07 6.63
N ASN A 442 44.41 3.40 6.70
CA ASN A 442 45.60 4.21 6.60
C ASN A 442 46.32 4.00 7.93
N GLY A 443 47.44 3.27 7.89
CA GLY A 443 48.23 2.90 9.05
C GLY A 443 48.50 4.09 9.98
N VAL A 444 47.64 4.24 10.98
CA VAL A 444 47.86 4.98 12.21
C VAL A 444 47.23 4.11 13.29
N VAL A 445 48.08 3.51 14.11
CA VAL A 445 47.68 2.77 15.30
C VAL A 445 46.91 3.72 16.21
N SER A 446 45.59 3.57 16.24
CA SER A 446 44.72 4.22 17.21
C SER A 446 44.54 3.28 18.40
N ASN A 447 44.69 3.83 19.61
CA ASN A 447 44.68 3.13 20.89
C ASN A 447 43.31 2.49 21.18
N GLY A 448 43.11 1.26 20.70
CA GLY A 448 41.87 0.48 20.81
C GLY A 448 41.51 -0.08 22.19
N GLU A 449 42.17 0.34 23.28
CA GLU A 449 41.79 -0.08 24.64
C GLU A 449 40.82 0.89 25.33
N ASN A 450 40.88 2.19 25.04
CA ASN A 450 40.01 3.16 25.72
C ASN A 450 38.57 3.17 25.16
N ASP A 451 38.39 2.93 23.87
CA ASP A 451 37.05 2.94 23.23
C ASP A 451 36.20 1.70 23.58
N LYS A 452 36.84 0.56 23.84
CA LYS A 452 36.13 -0.63 24.35
C LYS A 452 35.60 -0.39 25.76
N ILE A 453 36.38 0.28 26.61
CA ILE A 453 35.95 0.60 27.99
C ILE A 453 34.80 1.61 27.97
N LEU A 454 34.84 2.61 27.09
CA LEU A 454 33.77 3.60 26.91
C LEU A 454 32.47 2.99 26.37
N ARG A 455 32.53 2.06 25.41
CA ARG A 455 31.34 1.35 24.93
C ARG A 455 30.71 0.46 25.99
N VAL A 456 31.52 -0.30 26.73
CA VAL A 456 31.03 -1.14 27.83
C VAL A 456 30.42 -0.28 28.95
N LEU A 457 31.01 0.87 29.27
CA LEU A 457 30.41 1.81 30.23
C LEU A 457 29.10 2.40 29.74
N HIS A 458 28.95 2.65 28.42
CA HIS A 458 27.71 3.17 27.85
C HIS A 458 26.58 2.12 27.88
N GLU A 459 26.88 0.87 27.50
CA GLU A 459 25.92 -0.24 27.58
C GLU A 459 25.48 -0.53 29.02
N ILE A 460 26.41 -0.46 29.99
CA ILE A 460 26.10 -0.58 31.41
C ILE A 460 25.19 0.58 31.86
N LEU A 461 25.46 1.80 31.40
CA LEU A 461 24.65 2.98 31.76
C LEU A 461 23.24 2.89 31.19
N GLU A 462 23.06 2.48 29.93
CA GLU A 462 21.75 2.24 29.33
C GLU A 462 20.98 1.15 30.07
N THR A 463 21.65 0.05 30.41
CA THR A 463 21.05 -1.03 31.20
C THR A 463 20.60 -0.53 32.58
N LEU A 464 21.41 0.30 33.24
CA LEU A 464 21.06 0.90 34.54
C LEU A 464 19.87 1.86 34.43
N VAL A 465 19.75 2.62 33.35
CA VAL A 465 18.60 3.52 33.09
C VAL A 465 17.32 2.71 32.90
N VAL A 466 17.36 1.61 32.15
CA VAL A 466 16.22 0.70 31.97
C VAL A 466 15.81 0.06 33.30
N VAL A 467 16.77 -0.42 34.09
CA VAL A 467 16.50 -0.99 35.42
C VAL A 467 15.89 0.06 36.36
N ALA A 468 16.41 1.30 36.35
CA ALA A 468 15.85 2.39 37.14
C ALA A 468 14.41 2.73 36.73
N ALA A 469 14.11 2.76 35.43
CA ALA A 469 12.75 2.96 34.92
C ALA A 469 11.79 1.86 35.38
N ILE A 470 12.22 0.59 35.35
CA ILE A 470 11.43 -0.55 35.86
C ILE A 470 11.16 -0.40 37.37
N ILE A 471 12.17 -0.02 38.16
CA ILE A 471 12.01 0.20 39.60
C ILE A 471 11.00 1.33 39.87
N VAL A 472 11.04 2.42 39.09
CA VAL A 472 10.07 3.52 39.21
C VAL A 472 8.65 3.05 38.88
N ILE A 473 8.46 2.25 37.82
CA ILE A 473 7.17 1.67 37.46
C ILE A 473 6.64 0.76 38.59
N ILE A 474 7.49 -0.07 39.17
CA ILE A 474 7.14 -0.95 40.31
C ILE A 474 6.75 -0.11 41.53
N LEU A 475 7.50 0.95 41.85
CA LEU A 475 7.17 1.85 42.96
C LEU A 475 5.83 2.56 42.74
N ILE A 476 5.55 3.02 41.52
CA ILE A 476 4.25 3.61 41.15
C ILE A 476 3.13 2.59 41.33
N ALA A 477 3.33 1.34 40.87
CA ALA A 477 2.36 0.27 41.05
C ALA A 477 2.10 -0.05 42.53
N ILE A 478 3.14 -0.09 43.37
CA ILE A 478 3.02 -0.28 44.82
C ILE A 478 2.26 0.88 45.47
N VAL A 479 2.54 2.13 45.09
CA VAL A 479 1.82 3.31 45.58
C VAL A 479 0.35 3.26 45.18
N ILE A 480 0.04 2.88 43.93
CA ILE A 480 -1.35 2.70 43.46
C ILE A 480 -2.05 1.58 44.27
N LEU A 481 -1.36 0.47 44.54
CA LEU A 481 -1.89 -0.63 45.36
C LEU A 481 -2.11 -0.22 46.81
N LEU A 482 -1.21 0.57 47.41
CA LEU A 482 -1.36 1.12 48.76
C LEU A 482 -2.52 2.12 48.84
N ILE A 483 -2.67 3.00 47.84
CA ILE A 483 -3.81 3.92 47.74
C ILE A 483 -5.12 3.13 47.60
N ARG A 484 -5.14 2.09 46.75
CA ARG A 484 -6.30 1.18 46.62
C ARG A 484 -6.60 0.43 47.92
N TRP A 485 -5.58 -0.01 48.66
CA TRP A 485 -5.75 -0.69 49.94
C TRP A 485 -6.31 0.25 51.02
N PHE A 486 -5.77 1.47 51.13
CA PHE A 486 -6.25 2.49 52.07
C PHE A 486 -7.69 2.96 51.76
N THR A 487 -8.01 3.18 50.47
CA THR A 487 -9.36 3.56 50.05
C THR A 487 -10.39 2.44 50.28
N LYS A 488 -9.97 1.17 50.22
CA LYS A 488 -10.83 0.02 50.57
C LYS A 488 -10.99 -0.15 52.10
N ARG A 489 -9.99 0.26 52.89
CA ARG A 489 -10.02 0.18 54.37
C ARG A 489 -10.82 1.33 55.00
N LEU A 490 -10.86 2.51 54.37
CA LEU A 490 -11.69 3.66 54.74
C LEU A 490 -13.19 3.47 54.46
N LYS A 491 -13.58 2.38 53.76
CA LYS A 491 -14.98 2.01 53.46
C LYS A 491 -15.50 0.81 54.27
N ARG A 492 -14.87 0.47 55.41
CA ARG A 492 -15.48 -0.47 56.38
C ARG A 492 -16.30 0.33 57.40
N PRO A 493 -17.62 0.12 57.52
CA PRO A 493 -18.39 0.62 58.65
C PRO A 493 -18.00 -0.14 59.95
N PRO A 494 -18.22 0.44 61.14
CA PRO A 494 -17.97 -0.24 62.41
C PRO A 494 -18.91 -1.43 62.62
N LEU A 495 -18.45 -2.38 63.44
CA LEU A 495 -19.19 -3.59 63.84
C LEU A 495 -20.57 -3.24 64.40
N GLU A 496 -21.61 -3.90 63.87
CA GLU A 496 -22.86 -4.11 64.60
C GLU A 496 -23.32 -5.56 64.49
N TYR A 497 -23.96 -5.96 65.57
CA TYR A 497 -24.27 -7.29 66.06
C TYR A 497 -25.32 -8.03 65.23
N ALA A 498 -25.33 -9.35 65.42
CA ALA A 498 -26.31 -10.29 64.90
C ALA A 498 -27.77 -9.95 65.26
N SER A 499 -28.70 -10.17 64.32
CA SER A 499 -29.95 -10.90 64.58
C SER A 499 -30.69 -11.20 63.27
N ASP A 500 -31.05 -12.47 63.14
CA ASP A 500 -32.29 -13.07 62.62
C ASP A 500 -32.87 -12.77 61.22
N ILE A 501 -32.97 -13.80 60.35
CA ILE A 501 -34.09 -14.76 60.08
C ILE A 501 -35.13 -14.20 59.05
N TYR A 502 -35.53 -15.09 58.11
CA TYR A 502 -36.70 -15.11 57.20
C TYR A 502 -36.48 -14.65 55.74
N GLN A 503 -36.43 -15.61 54.79
CA GLN A 503 -37.51 -16.00 53.82
C GLN A 503 -37.67 -14.95 52.69
N PHE A 504 -37.60 -15.24 51.38
CA PHE A 504 -37.81 -16.42 50.54
C PHE A 504 -36.85 -16.39 49.35
#